data_AF-A0A2C9LKN1-F1
#
_entry.id   AF-A0A2C9LKN1-F1
#
_cell.length_a   1.000
_cell.length_b   1.000
_cell.length_c   1.000
_cell.angle_alpha   90.00
_cell.angle_beta   90.00
_cell.angle_gamma   90.00
#
_symmetry.space_group_name_H-M   'P 1'
#
loop_
_entity.id
_entity.type
_entity.pdbx_description
1 polymer ?
#
loop_
_entity_poly.entity_id
_entity_poly.type
_entity_poly.pdbx_seq_one_letter_code
_entity_poly.pdbx_strand_id
1 'polypeptide(L)'
;MQHVTASDLLPQSVAQSTEMIQAHETTVREVFEDETLLVLQSDGPSIISSLKREEEFFSHSQDYRFSMEQVEEIHHHLQDTITRLARLADTRMNKLHNCLQLREYEEECHKVSTQQALVNGSWDIGLVIGCLTLVTLTDLPHATWTDLPHVTLTDLPHVT
;
A
#
# COMPACT_ATOMS: atom_id res chain seq x y z
N MET A 1 -8.44 25.16 12.87
CA MET A 1 -9.14 23.94 12.43
C MET A 1 -8.39 23.40 11.22
N GLN A 2 -7.79 22.21 11.31
CA GLN A 2 -7.06 21.60 10.19
C GLN A 2 -8.08 20.94 9.26
N HIS A 3 -8.13 21.39 8.01
CA HIS A 3 -8.96 20.80 6.97
C HIS A 3 -8.19 19.57 6.46
N VAL A 4 -8.56 18.38 6.94
CA VAL A 4 -8.02 17.11 6.42
C VAL A 4 -8.48 17.02 4.97
N THR A 5 -7.57 17.21 4.03
CA THR A 5 -7.89 17.02 2.63
C THR A 5 -8.00 15.53 2.35
N ALA A 6 -8.82 15.11 1.37
CA ALA A 6 -8.94 13.70 0.99
C ALA A 6 -7.60 13.03 0.62
N SER A 7 -6.58 13.85 0.32
CA SER A 7 -5.20 13.42 0.07
C SER A 7 -4.45 12.93 1.32
N ASP A 8 -4.93 13.23 2.53
CA ASP A 8 -4.27 12.89 3.81
C ASP A 8 -4.83 11.63 4.48
N LEU A 9 -5.90 11.05 3.93
CA LEU A 9 -6.48 9.82 4.45
C LEU A 9 -5.68 8.62 3.97
N LEU A 10 -5.22 7.80 4.91
CA LEU A 10 -4.58 6.52 4.59
C LEU A 10 -5.65 5.53 4.07
N PRO A 11 -5.37 4.76 3.01
CA PRO A 11 -6.28 3.73 2.54
C PRO A 11 -6.49 2.66 3.62
N GLN A 12 -7.71 2.17 3.76
CA GLN A 12 -8.16 1.21 4.76
C GLN A 12 -8.23 -0.23 4.24
N SER A 13 -8.07 -0.44 2.93
CA SER A 13 -8.12 -1.76 2.29
C SER A 13 -7.22 -1.82 1.05
N VAL A 14 -6.91 -3.04 0.59
CA VAL A 14 -6.17 -3.28 -0.67
C VAL A 14 -6.89 -2.64 -1.86
N ALA A 15 -8.22 -2.79 -1.92
CA ALA A 15 -9.05 -2.21 -2.98
C ALA A 15 -8.95 -0.68 -3.00
N GLN A 16 -9.06 -0.04 -1.83
CA GLN A 16 -8.94 1.42 -1.73
C GLN A 16 -7.53 1.91 -2.07
N SER A 17 -6.48 1.21 -1.63
CA SER A 17 -5.10 1.52 -2.01
C SER A 17 -4.91 1.48 -3.53
N THR A 18 -5.48 0.47 -4.18
CA THR A 18 -5.39 0.30 -5.64
C THR A 18 -6.13 1.41 -6.39
N GLU A 19 -7.34 1.75 -5.96
CA GLU A 19 -8.12 2.86 -6.52
C GLU A 19 -7.37 4.19 -6.38
N MET A 20 -6.80 4.46 -5.20
CA MET A 20 -6.03 5.68 -4.96
C MET A 20 -4.76 5.76 -5.81
N ILE A 21 -4.09 4.64 -6.10
CA ILE A 21 -2.95 4.58 -7.02
C ILE A 21 -3.41 4.97 -8.43
N GLN A 22 -4.46 4.33 -8.94
CA GLN A 22 -4.99 4.59 -10.29
C GLN A 22 -5.46 6.05 -10.46
N ALA A 23 -6.13 6.58 -9.43
CA ALA A 23 -6.55 7.97 -9.40
C ALA A 23 -5.33 8.91 -9.43
N HIS A 24 -4.31 8.64 -8.62
CA HIS A 24 -3.08 9.44 -8.59
C HIS A 24 -2.31 9.37 -9.91
N GLU A 25 -2.16 8.19 -10.52
CA GLU A 25 -1.57 8.04 -11.86
C GLU A 25 -2.29 8.87 -12.90
N THR A 26 -3.62 8.89 -12.84
CA THR A 26 -4.44 9.67 -13.77
C THR A 26 -4.27 11.16 -13.57
N THR A 27 -4.32 11.64 -12.33
CA THR A 27 -4.06 13.06 -12.03
C THR A 27 -2.66 13.49 -12.44
N VAL A 28 -1.63 12.69 -12.16
CA VAL A 28 -0.26 12.99 -12.58
C VAL A 28 -0.18 13.09 -14.09
N ARG A 29 -0.72 12.10 -14.81
CA ARG A 29 -0.74 12.09 -16.27
C ARG A 29 -1.42 13.34 -16.84
N GLU A 30 -2.63 13.65 -16.39
CA GLU A 30 -3.40 14.81 -16.85
C GLU A 30 -2.65 16.14 -16.67
N VAL A 31 -1.92 16.29 -15.56
CA VAL A 31 -1.15 17.51 -15.29
C VAL A 31 0.11 17.61 -16.14
N PHE A 32 0.85 16.51 -16.32
CA PHE A 32 2.11 16.52 -17.06
C PHE A 32 1.94 16.37 -18.58
N GLU A 33 0.77 15.93 -19.04
CA GLU A 33 0.40 15.88 -20.47
C GLU A 33 -0.40 17.10 -20.91
N ASP A 34 -0.54 18.13 -20.06
CA ASP A 34 -1.18 19.38 -20.45
C ASP A 34 -0.42 20.04 -21.61
N GLU A 35 -1.11 20.23 -22.74
CA GLU A 35 -0.53 20.75 -23.98
C GLU A 35 0.11 22.13 -23.78
N THR A 36 -0.54 23.00 -22.99
CA THR A 36 -0.03 24.36 -22.76
C THR A 36 1.25 24.36 -21.94
N LEU A 37 1.33 23.47 -20.94
CA LEU A 37 2.53 23.26 -20.15
C LEU A 37 3.68 22.72 -20.99
N LEU A 38 3.40 21.73 -21.85
CA LEU A 38 4.40 21.12 -22.73
C LEU A 38 4.97 22.13 -23.73
N VAL A 39 4.10 22.92 -24.38
CA VAL A 39 4.51 23.99 -25.30
C VAL A 39 5.34 25.04 -24.58
N LEU A 40 4.90 25.48 -23.39
CA LEU A 40 5.63 26.48 -22.62
C LEU A 40 7.02 25.98 -22.20
N GLN A 41 7.13 24.69 -21.84
CA GLN A 41 8.40 24.06 -21.50
C GLN A 41 9.33 23.90 -22.71
N SER A 42 8.79 23.59 -23.89
CA SER A 42 9.59 23.43 -25.12
C SER A 42 10.07 24.77 -25.68
N ASP A 43 9.19 25.77 -25.70
CA ASP A 43 9.42 27.00 -26.45
C ASP A 43 10.15 28.06 -25.62
N GLY A 44 9.98 28.03 -24.29
CA GLY A 44 10.59 28.97 -23.35
C GLY A 44 12.11 29.18 -23.57
N PRO A 45 12.94 28.12 -23.64
CA PRO A 45 14.37 28.25 -23.91
C PRO A 45 14.69 28.89 -25.27
N SER A 46 13.89 28.58 -26.30
CA SER A 46 14.04 29.13 -27.64
C SER A 46 13.70 30.63 -27.69
N ILE A 47 12.62 31.03 -27.02
CA ILE A 47 12.20 32.43 -26.88
C ILE A 47 13.27 33.22 -26.14
N ILE A 48 13.73 32.72 -24.98
CA ILE A 48 14.80 33.36 -24.19
C ILE A 48 16.08 33.52 -25.01
N SER A 49 16.48 32.48 -25.74
CA SER A 49 17.67 32.53 -26.59
C SER A 49 17.55 33.54 -27.74
N SER A 50 16.34 33.69 -28.29
CA SER A 50 16.05 34.66 -29.33
C SER A 50 16.08 36.08 -28.78
N LEU A 51 15.46 36.33 -27.63
CA LEU A 51 15.52 37.62 -26.94
C LEU A 51 16.97 38.00 -26.62
N LYS A 52 17.77 37.10 -26.05
CA LYS A 52 19.21 37.34 -25.78
C LYS A 52 20.00 37.75 -27.01
N ARG A 53 19.63 37.28 -28.20
CA ARG A 53 20.30 37.69 -29.45
C ARG A 53 20.00 39.15 -29.81
N GLU A 54 18.86 39.66 -29.39
CA GLU A 54 18.45 41.05 -29.61
C GLU A 54 19.08 42.02 -28.59
N GLU A 55 19.67 41.50 -27.51
CA GLU A 55 20.30 42.29 -26.44
C GLU A 55 21.33 43.30 -26.97
N GLU A 56 22.06 42.96 -28.04
CA GLU A 56 23.04 43.86 -28.66
C GLU A 56 22.40 45.17 -29.16
N PHE A 57 21.14 45.13 -29.63
CA PHE A 57 20.41 46.28 -30.15
C PHE A 57 19.70 47.08 -29.05
N PHE A 58 19.41 46.46 -27.91
CA PHE A 58 18.61 47.04 -26.83
C PHE A 58 19.36 47.16 -25.50
N SER A 59 20.67 46.92 -25.48
CA SER A 59 21.53 46.91 -24.29
C SER A 59 21.43 48.17 -23.40
N HIS A 60 21.05 49.31 -23.96
CA HIS A 60 20.91 50.58 -23.26
C HIS A 60 19.50 50.82 -22.72
N SER A 61 18.52 50.01 -23.12
CA SER A 61 17.14 50.09 -22.68
C SER A 61 16.97 49.40 -21.33
N GLN A 62 16.62 50.18 -20.30
CA GLN A 62 16.31 49.65 -18.97
C GLN A 62 15.07 48.75 -19.02
N ASP A 63 14.05 49.13 -19.80
CA ASP A 63 12.81 48.36 -19.94
C ASP A 63 13.07 46.98 -20.54
N TYR A 64 13.98 46.91 -21.53
CA TYR A 64 14.41 45.63 -22.11
C TYR A 64 15.10 44.75 -21.06
N ARG A 65 16.07 45.29 -20.32
CA ARG A 65 16.82 44.54 -19.30
C ARG A 65 15.89 44.03 -18.19
N PHE A 66 14.98 44.86 -17.72
CA PHE A 66 14.00 44.49 -16.70
C PHE A 66 13.01 43.43 -17.22
N SER A 67 12.54 43.56 -18.47
CA SER A 67 11.67 42.56 -19.08
C SER A 67 12.40 41.23 -19.28
N MET A 68 13.67 41.27 -19.69
CA MET A 68 14.51 40.09 -19.86
C MET A 68 14.70 39.34 -18.54
N GLU A 69 15.05 40.07 -17.46
CA GLU A 69 15.18 39.49 -16.11
C GLU A 69 13.89 38.80 -15.67
N GLN A 70 12.73 39.44 -15.85
CA GLN A 70 11.43 38.84 -15.50
C GLN A 70 11.11 37.59 -16.33
N VAL A 71 11.41 37.60 -17.64
CA VAL A 71 11.18 36.42 -18.50
C VAL A 71 12.05 35.25 -18.05
N GLU A 72 13.31 35.50 -17.71
CA GLU A 72 14.20 34.47 -17.17
C GLU A 72 13.72 33.96 -15.81
N GLU A 73 13.30 34.84 -14.91
CA GLU A 73 12.78 34.50 -13.59
C GLU A 73 11.51 33.63 -13.69
N ILE A 74 10.54 34.04 -14.52
CA ILE A 74 9.30 33.29 -14.73
C ILE A 74 9.60 31.90 -15.32
N HIS A 75 10.48 31.83 -16.32
CA HIS A 75 10.84 30.54 -16.91
C HIS A 75 11.58 29.65 -15.90
N HIS A 76 12.50 30.20 -15.11
CA HIS A 76 13.18 29.46 -14.06
C HIS A 76 12.19 28.95 -13.01
N HIS A 77 11.27 29.80 -12.56
CA HIS A 77 10.24 29.44 -11.58
C HIS A 77 9.31 28.33 -12.11
N LEU A 78 8.96 28.38 -13.39
CA LEU A 78 8.21 27.32 -14.05
C LEU A 78 8.96 25.98 -13.97
N GLN A 79 10.22 25.93 -14.37
CA GLN A 79 11.02 24.70 -14.36
C GLN A 79 11.19 24.13 -12.94
N ASP A 80 11.44 25.00 -11.97
CA ASP A 80 11.55 24.62 -10.56
C ASP A 80 10.22 24.05 -10.03
N THR A 81 9.10 24.69 -10.39
CA THR A 81 7.77 24.25 -9.97
C THR A 81 7.42 22.89 -10.58
N ILE A 82 7.68 22.69 -11.87
CA ILE A 82 7.48 21.40 -12.56
C ILE A 82 8.32 20.31 -11.90
N THR A 83 9.61 20.58 -11.65
CA THR A 83 10.53 19.63 -11.00
C THR A 83 10.07 19.27 -9.59
N ARG A 84 9.62 20.27 -8.83
CA ARG A 84 9.08 20.06 -7.48
C ARG A 84 7.79 19.24 -7.53
N LEU A 85 6.90 19.51 -8.48
CA LEU A 85 5.65 18.78 -8.62
C LEU A 85 5.90 17.31 -8.98
N ALA A 86 6.85 17.03 -9.88
CA ALA A 86 7.23 15.67 -10.24
C ALA A 86 7.74 14.90 -9.02
N ARG A 87 8.61 15.52 -8.22
CA ARG A 87 9.10 14.93 -6.96
C ARG A 87 7.98 14.66 -5.96
N LEU A 88 7.00 15.56 -5.84
CA LEU A 88 5.85 15.38 -4.96
C LEU A 88 4.94 14.25 -5.44
N ALA A 89 4.70 14.16 -6.75
CA ALA A 89 3.94 13.10 -7.40
C ALA A 89 4.59 11.72 -7.14
N ASP A 90 5.90 11.60 -7.36
CA ASP A 90 6.65 10.37 -7.10
C ASP A 90 6.64 10.00 -5.62
N THR A 91 6.83 11.00 -4.75
CA THR A 91 6.80 10.78 -3.29
C THR A 91 5.45 10.23 -2.86
N ARG A 92 4.35 10.81 -3.36
CA ARG A 92 3.00 10.32 -3.05
C ARG A 92 2.76 8.94 -3.64
N MET A 93 3.22 8.68 -4.86
CA MET A 93 3.11 7.35 -5.49
C MET A 93 3.79 6.27 -4.65
N ASN A 94 5.02 6.52 -4.23
CA ASN A 94 5.77 5.59 -3.37
C ASN A 94 5.05 5.34 -2.04
N LYS A 95 4.48 6.38 -1.42
CA LYS A 95 3.68 6.22 -0.19
C LYS A 95 2.45 5.35 -0.42
N LEU A 96 1.74 5.52 -1.55
CA LEU A 96 0.57 4.71 -1.88
C LEU A 96 0.96 3.24 -2.12
N HIS A 97 2.08 2.98 -2.80
CA HIS A 97 2.57 1.62 -3.00
C HIS A 97 2.96 0.95 -1.67
N ASN A 98 3.61 1.69 -0.77
CA ASN A 98 3.88 1.20 0.58
C ASN A 98 2.60 0.89 1.37
N CYS A 99 1.56 1.72 1.23
CA CYS A 99 0.26 1.45 1.86
C CYS A 99 -0.39 0.19 1.29
N LEU A 100 -0.32 -0.02 -0.03
CA LEU A 100 -0.81 -1.25 -0.66
C LEU A 100 -0.11 -2.49 -0.09
N GLN A 101 1.22 -2.50 -0.07
CA GLN A 101 2.01 -3.61 0.49
C GLN A 101 1.65 -3.89 1.96
N LEU A 102 1.46 -2.84 2.77
CA LEU A 102 1.05 -3.00 4.16
C LEU A 102 -0.34 -3.63 4.28
N ARG A 103 -1.30 -3.22 3.45
CA ARG A 103 -2.66 -3.79 3.45
C ARG A 103 -2.69 -5.23 2.99
N GLU A 104 -1.92 -5.58 1.96
CA GLU A 104 -1.76 -6.97 1.52
C GLU A 104 -1.19 -7.83 2.64
N TYR A 105 -0.15 -7.35 3.32
CA TYR A 105 0.44 -8.04 4.47
C TYR A 105 -0.56 -8.25 5.62
N GLU A 106 -1.34 -7.22 5.97
CA GLU A 106 -2.38 -7.32 7.01
C GLU A 106 -3.45 -8.37 6.66
N GLU A 107 -3.90 -8.43 5.40
CA GLU A 107 -4.85 -9.45 4.93
C GLU A 107 -4.26 -10.86 5.03
N GLU A 108 -2.98 -11.05 4.64
CA GLU A 108 -2.30 -12.34 4.76
C GLU A 108 -2.14 -12.77 6.23
N CYS A 109 -1.77 -11.85 7.13
CA CYS A 109 -1.73 -12.14 8.57
C CYS A 109 -3.11 -12.57 9.10
N HIS A 110 -4.18 -11.91 8.66
CA HIS A 110 -5.54 -12.28 9.06
C HIS A 110 -5.94 -13.67 8.55
N LYS A 111 -5.58 -14.02 7.31
CA LYS A 111 -5.80 -15.38 6.75
C LYS A 111 -5.06 -16.45 7.56
N VAL A 112 -3.80 -16.22 7.90
CA VAL A 112 -3.02 -17.18 8.72
C VAL A 112 -3.63 -17.33 10.12
N SER A 113 -4.02 -16.22 10.76
CA SER A 113 -4.63 -16.24 12.10
C SER A 113 -5.96 -16.99 12.12
N THR A 114 -6.82 -16.75 11.13
CA THR A 114 -8.12 -17.43 11.01
C THR A 114 -7.95 -18.93 10.72
N GLN A 115 -7.00 -19.31 9.86
CA GLN A 115 -6.67 -20.72 9.61
C GLN A 115 -6.17 -21.42 10.88
N GLN A 116 -5.30 -20.77 11.65
CA GLN A 116 -4.78 -21.35 12.89
C GLN A 116 -5.86 -21.49 13.98
N ALA A 117 -6.81 -20.56 14.05
CA ALA A 117 -7.96 -20.68 14.94
C ALA A 117 -8.86 -21.87 14.57
N LEU A 118 -9.09 -22.12 13.28
CA LEU A 118 -9.85 -23.28 12.82
C LEU A 118 -9.15 -24.60 13.15
N VAL A 119 -7.82 -24.65 12.95
CA VAL A 119 -7.02 -25.83 13.30
C VAL A 119 -7.05 -26.08 14.80
N ASN A 120 -6.79 -25.07 15.63
CA ASN A 120 -6.79 -25.20 17.09
C ASN A 120 -8.17 -25.59 17.65
N GLY A 121 -9.25 -25.00 17.13
CA GLY A 121 -10.61 -25.40 17.50
C GLY A 121 -10.96 -26.85 17.09
N SER A 122 -10.33 -27.37 16.03
CA SER A 122 -10.51 -28.77 15.61
C SER A 122 -9.86 -29.76 16.57
N TRP A 123 -8.72 -29.43 17.18
CA TRP A 123 -8.09 -30.28 18.21
C TRP A 123 -8.87 -30.24 19.53
N ASP A 124 -9.47 -29.10 19.88
CA ASP A 124 -10.34 -28.98 21.07
C ASP A 124 -11.62 -29.81 20.94
N ILE A 125 -12.27 -29.83 19.77
CA ILE A 125 -13.44 -30.69 19.53
C ILE A 125 -13.03 -32.17 19.57
N GLY A 126 -11.89 -32.53 18.98
CA GLY A 126 -11.35 -33.90 19.02
C GLY A 126 -11.03 -34.38 20.43
N LEU A 127 -10.46 -33.53 21.29
CA LEU A 127 -10.18 -33.82 22.69
C LEU A 127 -11.47 -33.93 23.51
N VAL A 128 -12.45 -33.04 23.29
CA VAL A 128 -13.75 -33.07 23.98
C VAL A 128 -14.55 -34.32 23.60
N ILE A 129 -14.59 -34.70 22.31
CA ILE A 129 -15.25 -35.94 21.85
C ILE A 129 -14.50 -37.16 22.39
N GLY A 130 -13.17 -37.19 22.32
CA GLY A 130 -12.35 -38.26 22.89
C GLY A 130 -12.61 -38.45 24.39
N CYS A 131 -12.64 -37.36 25.17
CA CYS A 131 -12.97 -37.39 26.59
C CYS A 131 -14.42 -37.81 26.86
N LEU A 132 -15.41 -37.35 26.07
CA LEU A 132 -16.80 -37.79 26.21
C LEU A 132 -16.94 -39.30 25.96
N THR A 133 -16.27 -39.85 24.94
CA THR A 133 -16.30 -41.30 24.68
C THR A 133 -15.65 -42.12 25.80
N LEU A 134 -14.58 -41.61 26.41
CA LEU A 134 -13.92 -42.28 27.54
C LEU A 134 -14.81 -42.30 28.80
N VAL A 135 -15.52 -41.21 29.08
CA VAL A 135 -16.42 -41.09 30.25
C VAL A 135 -17.68 -41.94 30.10
N THR A 136 -18.25 -42.04 28.89
CA THR A 136 -19.41 -42.93 28.64
C THR A 136 -19.09 -44.42 28.77
N LEU A 137 -17.80 -44.81 28.70
CA LEU A 137 -17.38 -46.20 28.86
C LEU A 137 -17.16 -46.59 30.35
N THR A 138 -16.99 -45.62 31.23
CA THR A 138 -16.70 -45.86 32.66
C THR A 138 -17.91 -45.74 33.59
N ASP A 139 -19.03 -45.17 33.11
CA ASP A 139 -20.23 -44.90 33.93
C ASP A 139 -21.44 -45.82 33.64
N LEU A 140 -21.23 -47.00 33.05
CA LEU A 140 -22.31 -48.00 32.92
C LEU A 140 -22.41 -48.85 34.20
N PRO A 141 -23.52 -48.78 34.98
CA PRO A 141 -23.65 -49.52 36.21
C PRO A 141 -23.94 -51.00 35.93
N HIS A 142 -23.08 -51.86 36.47
CA HIS A 142 -23.31 -53.27 36.84
C HIS A 142 -24.19 -54.11 35.90
N ALA A 143 -23.63 -54.53 34.76
CA ALA A 143 -24.02 -55.81 34.17
C ALA A 143 -22.98 -56.87 34.57
N THR A 144 -23.44 -57.87 35.31
CA THR A 144 -22.69 -59.05 35.74
C THR A 144 -22.08 -59.78 34.54
N TRP A 145 -20.76 -59.67 34.38
CA TRP A 145 -19.97 -60.49 33.46
C TRP A 145 -19.33 -61.65 34.24
N THR A 146 -20.15 -62.65 34.58
CA THR A 146 -19.65 -64.01 34.72
C THR A 146 -19.59 -64.57 33.30
N ASP A 147 -18.45 -64.39 32.63
CA ASP A 147 -17.86 -65.36 31.70
C ASP A 147 -16.79 -64.69 30.83
N LEU A 148 -15.65 -65.39 30.73
CA LEU A 148 -14.58 -65.31 29.73
C LEU A 148 -13.36 -64.37 29.95
N PRO A 149 -12.18 -64.73 29.40
CA PRO A 149 -11.12 -65.40 30.16
C PRO A 149 -9.88 -64.50 30.37
N HIS A 150 -8.97 -64.98 31.22
CA HIS A 150 -7.68 -64.34 31.51
C HIS A 150 -6.90 -63.99 30.23
N VAL A 151 -6.80 -62.69 29.92
CA VAL A 151 -5.85 -62.18 28.94
C VAL A 151 -4.67 -61.59 29.72
N THR A 152 -3.51 -62.20 29.52
CA THR A 152 -2.24 -61.84 30.16
C THR A 152 -1.72 -60.50 29.66
N LEU A 153 -1.18 -59.74 30.60
CA LEU A 153 -0.54 -58.44 30.43
C LEU A 153 0.80 -58.57 29.69
N THR A 154 0.76 -58.58 28.36
CA THR A 154 1.94 -58.37 27.51
C THR A 154 1.49 -57.64 26.25
N ASP A 155 1.71 -56.32 26.24
CA ASP A 155 2.06 -55.49 25.08
C ASP A 155 1.60 -54.03 25.31
N LEU A 156 2.32 -53.32 26.17
CA LEU A 156 2.44 -51.87 26.03
C LEU A 156 3.54 -51.59 25.00
N PRO A 157 3.29 -50.81 23.93
CA PRO A 157 4.38 -50.31 23.11
C PRO A 157 5.18 -49.27 23.91
N HIS A 158 6.49 -49.51 23.99
CA HIS A 158 7.46 -48.59 24.54
C HIS A 158 7.47 -47.28 23.75
N VAL A 159 7.27 -46.18 24.47
CA VAL A 159 7.56 -44.83 23.98
C VAL A 159 9.09 -44.68 23.90
N THR A 160 9.61 -44.44 22.70
CA THR A 160 10.90 -43.77 22.48
C THR A 160 10.77 -42.89 21.24
#